data_AF-E9GBM6-F1
#
_entry.id   AF-E9GBM6-F1
#
_cell.length_a   1.000
_cell.length_b   1.000
_cell.length_c   1.000
_cell.angle_alpha   90.00
_cell.angle_beta   90.00
_cell.angle_gamma   90.00
#
_symmetry.space_group_name_H-M   'P 1'
#
loop_
_entity.id
_entity.type
_entity.pdbx_description
1 polymer ?
#
loop_
_entity_poly.entity_id
_entity_poly.type
_entity_poly.pdbx_seq_one_letter_code
_entity_poly.pdbx_strand_id
1 'polypeptide(L)'
;MHRLRGLPCATPPLAFAFRMLHGQPPLQITVSGLKFEFKSWFDGGGGISHTDDEYRWVEVEDPKIMITTWSHDPSSRLKMFVKELKLVFPNSQRLNQGNYEMKQLLDACRANSVTDFIVVHEHRGQPNAIIISHLPYGPTAYFNVSDVVMRHDIPDIGPMSEQYTHLVFHNMKTPLGQRVMNILKYLFPVPKEDSKRVITFANHDDFISYRHHTYKKGEAGKGIELKEVGPRFQLRLYDLKLGTIDQADAADTEWAYRPYMNTTKKRRFLSDDDGWKA
;
A
#
# COMPACT_ATOMS: atom_id res chain seq x y z
N MET A 1 18.87 49.30 54.07
CA MET A 1 17.94 50.29 53.45
C MET A 1 17.42 49.71 52.13
N HIS A 2 16.09 49.58 52.03
CA HIS A 2 15.18 49.48 50.86
C HIS A 2 15.58 48.67 49.59
N ARG A 3 14.85 47.61 49.16
CA ARG A 3 13.56 47.56 48.36
C ARG A 3 13.72 48.21 46.96
N LEU A 4 13.30 47.69 45.78
CA LEU A 4 12.34 46.68 45.28
C LEU A 4 12.54 46.42 43.74
N ARG A 5 12.21 45.19 43.28
CA ARG A 5 11.44 44.72 42.08
C ARG A 5 11.62 45.29 40.64
N GLY A 6 11.59 44.36 39.65
CA GLY A 6 10.98 44.57 38.32
C GLY A 6 11.49 43.63 37.19
N LEU A 7 10.62 42.76 36.65
CA LEU A 7 10.82 41.82 35.50
C LEU A 7 10.54 42.51 34.12
N PRO A 8 10.71 41.84 32.94
CA PRO A 8 11.37 42.38 31.73
C PRO A 8 10.47 42.64 30.49
N CYS A 9 11.00 43.37 29.49
CA CYS A 9 10.51 43.49 28.10
C CYS A 9 11.73 43.67 27.17
N ALA A 10 12.03 42.79 26.20
CA ALA A 10 11.43 42.63 24.86
C ALA A 10 11.86 43.69 23.83
N THR A 11 12.71 43.31 22.87
CA THR A 11 12.86 43.93 21.53
C THR A 11 13.39 42.90 20.49
N PRO A 12 13.14 43.10 19.19
CA PRO A 12 12.83 42.02 18.22
C PRO A 12 13.96 41.74 17.21
N PRO A 13 13.79 40.75 16.31
CA PRO A 13 14.46 40.80 15.01
C PRO A 13 13.48 40.76 13.82
N LEU A 14 13.64 41.78 12.98
CA LEU A 14 13.71 41.77 11.51
C LEU A 14 12.87 40.74 10.74
N ALA A 15 11.85 41.28 10.07
CA ALA A 15 11.11 40.65 9.00
C ALA A 15 11.95 40.56 7.71
N PHE A 16 12.05 39.36 7.13
CA PHE A 16 12.24 39.18 5.70
C PHE A 16 11.07 38.33 5.18
N ALA A 17 10.28 38.95 4.31
CA ALA A 17 9.11 38.35 3.70
C ALA A 17 9.54 37.38 2.59
N PHE A 18 9.12 36.12 2.69
CA PHE A 18 8.96 35.24 1.52
C PHE A 18 7.50 34.78 1.47
N ARG A 19 6.76 35.39 0.55
CA ARG A 19 5.38 35.07 0.21
C ARG A 19 5.39 33.76 -0.58
N MET A 20 5.04 32.65 0.06
CA MET A 20 4.60 31.42 -0.63
C MET A 20 3.13 31.15 -0.30
N LEU A 21 2.37 30.97 -1.37
CA LEU A 21 0.94 30.75 -1.44
C LEU A 21 0.55 29.39 -0.82
N HIS A 22 -0.54 29.39 -0.04
CA HIS A 22 -1.41 28.26 0.35
C HIS A 22 -0.69 26.95 0.76
N GLY A 23 -0.57 26.57 2.03
CA GLY A 23 -1.65 26.42 2.99
C GLY A 23 -2.17 24.97 3.06
N GLN A 24 -1.31 24.01 3.45
CA GLN A 24 -1.74 22.70 3.96
C GLN A 24 -1.01 22.42 5.29
N PRO A 25 -1.71 22.08 6.38
CA PRO A 25 -1.07 21.73 7.64
C PRO A 25 -0.43 20.32 7.58
N PRO A 26 0.63 20.06 8.36
CA PRO A 26 1.19 18.71 8.50
C PRO A 26 0.11 17.75 9.05
N LEU A 27 -0.03 16.59 8.41
CA LEU A 27 -0.97 15.52 8.75
C LEU A 27 -0.72 14.97 10.16
N GLN A 28 -1.33 15.58 11.18
CA GLN A 28 -1.57 14.94 12.46
C GLN A 28 -2.90 14.19 12.36
N ILE A 29 -2.84 12.86 12.29
CA ILE A 29 -4.02 12.00 12.40
C ILE A 29 -4.41 11.99 13.89
N THR A 30 -5.25 12.94 14.32
CA THR A 30 -5.90 12.89 15.63
C THR A 30 -7.05 11.88 15.57
N VAL A 31 -6.90 10.77 16.29
CA VAL A 31 -7.88 9.67 16.40
C VAL A 31 -8.99 10.07 17.39
N SER A 32 -9.72 11.14 17.10
CA SER A 32 -10.83 11.62 17.96
C SER A 32 -12.18 11.61 17.25
N GLY A 33 -12.39 10.69 16.30
CA GLY A 33 -13.67 10.61 15.59
C GLY A 33 -13.86 9.45 14.61
N LEU A 34 -12.80 8.68 14.30
CA LEU A 34 -12.98 7.47 13.50
C LEU A 34 -13.59 6.37 14.38
N LYS A 35 -14.89 6.13 14.22
CA LYS A 35 -15.49 4.86 14.61
C LYS A 35 -14.83 3.77 13.75
N PHE A 36 -13.82 3.12 14.31
CA PHE A 36 -13.29 1.87 13.77
C PHE A 36 -14.37 0.80 13.99
N GLU A 37 -15.20 0.60 12.99
CA GLU A 37 -16.02 -0.61 12.93
C GLU A 37 -15.08 -1.77 12.58
N PHE A 38 -14.59 -2.46 13.62
CA PHE A 38 -13.88 -3.73 13.48
C PHE A 38 -14.90 -4.78 13.02
N LYS A 39 -15.23 -4.79 11.73
CA LYS A 39 -16.02 -5.87 11.16
C LYS A 39 -15.08 -7.06 11.00
N SER A 40 -15.14 -8.00 11.93
CA SER A 40 -14.58 -9.34 11.72
C SER A 40 -15.40 -10.00 10.61
N TRP A 41 -14.86 -10.04 9.40
CA TRP A 41 -15.43 -10.80 8.29
C TRP A 41 -15.12 -12.28 8.45
N PHE A 42 -15.48 -12.85 9.60
CA PHE A 42 -15.70 -14.28 9.79
C PHE A 42 -17.21 -14.45 9.91
N ASP A 43 -17.93 -14.18 8.82
CA ASP A 43 -19.31 -14.63 8.70
C ASP A 43 -19.27 -15.91 7.87
N GLY A 44 -19.57 -17.02 8.55
CA GLY A 44 -19.65 -18.33 7.91
C GLY A 44 -20.75 -18.33 6.87
N GLY A 45 -20.40 -18.72 5.64
CA GLY A 45 -21.34 -19.20 4.62
C GLY A 45 -22.48 -18.24 4.25
N GLY A 46 -22.22 -17.32 3.32
CA GLY A 46 -23.29 -16.45 2.80
C GLY A 46 -22.93 -15.77 1.49
N GLY A 47 -23.14 -16.48 0.37
CA GLY A 47 -23.20 -15.90 -0.97
C GLY A 47 -21.88 -15.95 -1.74
N ILE A 48 -21.68 -17.02 -2.51
CA ILE A 48 -20.75 -17.00 -3.65
C ILE A 48 -21.32 -16.00 -4.65
N SER A 49 -20.94 -14.72 -4.54
CA SER A 49 -20.97 -13.84 -5.69
C SER A 49 -19.94 -14.40 -6.66
N HIS A 50 -20.43 -15.13 -7.65
CA HIS A 50 -19.73 -15.70 -8.80
C HIS A 50 -19.04 -14.58 -9.61
N THR A 51 -18.01 -13.94 -9.07
CA THR A 51 -17.34 -12.84 -9.77
C THR A 51 -15.83 -12.97 -9.79
N ASP A 52 -15.22 -13.73 -8.87
CA ASP A 52 -13.76 -13.94 -8.86
C ASP A 52 -13.41 -15.43 -8.63
N ASP A 53 -13.51 -16.27 -9.67
CA ASP A 53 -13.13 -17.70 -9.60
C ASP A 53 -11.62 -17.89 -9.36
N GLU A 54 -10.78 -16.88 -9.67
CA GLU A 54 -9.32 -16.99 -9.65
C GLU A 54 -8.77 -17.15 -8.23
N TYR A 55 -9.44 -16.55 -7.24
CA TYR A 55 -9.02 -16.57 -5.83
C TYR A 55 -9.77 -17.61 -4.99
N ARG A 56 -10.46 -18.55 -5.62
CA ARG A 56 -11.31 -19.54 -4.94
C ARG A 56 -10.56 -20.46 -3.97
N TRP A 57 -9.29 -20.72 -4.22
CA TRP A 57 -8.44 -21.59 -3.38
C TRP A 57 -7.67 -20.81 -2.31
N VAL A 58 -7.82 -19.49 -2.28
CA VAL A 58 -7.19 -18.67 -1.25
C VAL A 58 -7.86 -18.98 0.09
N GLU A 59 -7.04 -19.21 1.13
CA GLU A 59 -7.35 -19.74 2.47
C GLU A 59 -6.91 -21.20 2.71
N VAL A 60 -6.72 -22.01 1.66
CA VAL A 60 -6.20 -23.37 1.83
C VAL A 60 -4.67 -23.38 1.90
N GLU A 61 -4.02 -22.51 1.13
CA GLU A 61 -2.57 -22.38 1.06
C GLU A 61 -2.13 -20.94 1.34
N ASP A 62 -0.99 -20.80 2.02
CA ASP A 62 -0.38 -19.49 2.26
C ASP A 62 0.19 -18.92 0.95
N PRO A 63 -0.02 -17.62 0.66
CA PRO A 63 0.48 -17.01 -0.56
C PRO A 63 2.01 -17.04 -0.58
N LYS A 64 2.55 -17.42 -1.74
CA LYS A 64 3.99 -17.44 -2.01
C LYS A 64 4.28 -16.41 -3.08
N ILE A 65 4.95 -15.34 -2.68
CA ILE A 65 5.13 -14.15 -3.52
C ILE A 65 6.57 -14.08 -4.03
N MET A 66 6.72 -13.88 -5.33
CA MET A 66 8.01 -13.59 -5.94
C MET A 66 8.09 -12.12 -6.32
N ILE A 67 9.08 -11.41 -5.76
CA ILE A 67 9.32 -9.99 -6.05
C ILE A 67 10.56 -9.87 -6.92
N THR A 68 10.42 -9.17 -8.05
CA THR A 68 11.55 -8.85 -8.93
C THR A 68 11.56 -7.38 -9.33
N THR A 69 12.70 -6.93 -9.83
CA THR A 69 12.85 -5.64 -10.51
C THR A 69 12.68 -5.86 -12.01
N TRP A 70 12.24 -4.85 -12.75
CA TRP A 70 12.18 -4.93 -14.23
C TRP A 70 13.51 -4.59 -14.92
N SER A 71 14.42 -3.90 -14.22
CA SER A 71 15.75 -3.53 -14.74
C SER A 71 16.79 -4.60 -14.41
N HIS A 72 17.64 -4.89 -15.40
CA HIS A 72 18.83 -5.74 -15.26
C HIS A 72 19.84 -5.20 -14.25
N ASP A 73 19.98 -3.87 -14.15
CA ASP A 73 20.75 -3.21 -13.10
C ASP A 73 19.89 -2.18 -12.37
N PRO A 74 19.25 -2.58 -11.25
CA PRO A 74 18.44 -1.67 -10.46
C PRO A 74 19.35 -0.75 -9.62
N SER A 75 18.92 0.49 -9.47
CA SER A 75 19.57 1.47 -8.59
C SER A 75 19.64 0.94 -7.16
N SER A 76 20.62 1.45 -6.39
CA SER A 76 20.74 1.15 -4.97
C SER A 76 19.45 1.47 -4.20
N ARG A 77 18.77 2.57 -4.58
CA ARG A 77 17.50 3.00 -3.98
C ARG A 77 16.37 1.99 -4.24
N LEU A 78 16.23 1.48 -5.47
CA LEU A 78 15.27 0.43 -5.77
C LEU A 78 15.63 -0.90 -5.09
N LYS A 79 16.92 -1.26 -5.03
CA LYS A 79 17.37 -2.45 -4.29
C LYS A 79 16.99 -2.37 -2.80
N MET A 80 17.01 -1.18 -2.19
CA MET A 80 16.53 -0.94 -0.82
C MET A 80 15.01 -1.04 -0.73
N PHE A 81 14.27 -0.40 -1.64
CA PHE A 81 12.81 -0.45 -1.67
C PHE A 81 12.27 -1.88 -1.84
N VAL A 82 12.88 -2.69 -2.70
CA VAL A 82 12.50 -4.11 -2.85
C VAL A 82 12.76 -4.93 -1.58
N LYS A 83 13.83 -4.62 -0.82
CA LYS A 83 14.05 -5.24 0.49
C LYS A 83 12.97 -4.84 1.49
N GLU A 84 12.51 -3.59 1.45
CA GLU A 84 11.41 -3.13 2.30
C GLU A 84 10.09 -3.81 1.92
N LEU A 85 9.78 -3.93 0.62
CA LEU A 85 8.61 -4.68 0.15
C LEU A 85 8.66 -6.15 0.57
N LYS A 86 9.85 -6.78 0.55
CA LYS A 86 10.02 -8.14 1.07
C LYS A 86 9.63 -8.25 2.56
N LEU A 87 9.94 -7.24 3.37
CA LEU A 87 9.53 -7.24 4.78
C LEU A 87 8.02 -6.98 4.92
N VAL A 88 7.44 -6.19 4.00
CA VAL A 88 6.01 -5.91 4.00
C VAL A 88 5.21 -7.18 3.77
N PHE A 89 5.51 -7.91 2.70
CA PHE A 89 4.81 -9.13 2.32
C PHE A 89 5.44 -10.35 3.00
N PRO A 90 4.74 -11.02 3.93
CA PRO A 90 5.23 -12.27 4.51
C PRO A 90 5.36 -13.34 3.41
N ASN A 91 6.21 -14.35 3.63
CA ASN A 91 6.48 -15.43 2.68
C ASN A 91 7.01 -15.00 1.30
N SER A 92 7.40 -13.72 1.15
CA SER A 92 7.93 -13.22 -0.12
C SER A 92 9.42 -13.51 -0.31
N GLN A 93 9.80 -13.81 -1.55
CA GLN A 93 11.17 -14.03 -1.96
C GLN A 93 11.57 -13.04 -3.04
N ARG A 94 12.78 -12.48 -2.91
CA ARG A 94 13.34 -11.59 -3.93
C ARG A 94 14.12 -12.41 -4.94
N LEU A 95 13.81 -12.23 -6.22
CA LEU A 95 14.57 -12.79 -7.32
C LEU A 95 15.33 -11.69 -8.06
N ASN A 96 16.63 -11.90 -8.23
CA ASN A 96 17.45 -11.01 -9.05
C ASN A 96 17.21 -11.41 -10.52
N GLN A 97 16.66 -10.49 -11.31
CA GLN A 97 16.26 -10.75 -12.70
C GLN A 97 17.42 -11.17 -13.62
N GLY A 98 18.66 -10.73 -13.33
CA GLY A 98 19.85 -11.14 -14.08
C GLY A 98 19.67 -10.88 -15.58
N ASN A 99 19.97 -11.86 -16.44
CA ASN A 99 19.70 -11.83 -17.87
C ASN A 99 18.53 -12.75 -18.27
N TYR A 100 17.63 -13.05 -17.34
CA TYR A 100 16.49 -13.94 -17.62
C TYR A 100 15.39 -13.19 -18.35
N GLU A 101 14.83 -13.84 -19.37
CA GLU A 101 13.61 -13.34 -20.02
C GLU A 101 12.42 -13.49 -19.06
N MET A 102 11.50 -12.52 -19.08
CA MET A 102 10.33 -12.52 -18.19
C MET A 102 9.50 -13.81 -18.29
N LYS A 103 9.37 -14.39 -19.49
CA LYS A 103 8.65 -15.65 -19.70
C LYS A 103 9.29 -16.81 -18.94
N GLN A 104 10.62 -16.94 -19.00
CA GLN A 104 11.36 -17.98 -18.28
C GLN A 104 11.20 -17.84 -16.76
N LEU A 105 11.18 -16.60 -16.25
CA LEU A 105 10.94 -16.34 -14.83
C LEU A 105 9.54 -16.77 -14.40
N LEU A 106 8.52 -16.47 -15.21
CA LEU A 106 7.14 -16.88 -14.91
C LEU A 106 6.97 -18.40 -14.99
N ASP A 107 7.58 -19.06 -15.97
CA ASP A 107 7.54 -20.52 -16.08
C ASP A 107 8.22 -21.19 -14.88
N ALA A 108 9.34 -20.64 -14.41
CA ALA A 108 9.96 -21.07 -13.16
C ALA A 108 9.07 -20.80 -11.93
N CYS A 109 8.35 -19.68 -11.89
CA CYS A 109 7.40 -19.38 -10.81
C CYS A 109 6.21 -20.34 -10.81
N ARG A 110 5.66 -20.65 -11.99
CA ARG A 110 4.59 -21.64 -12.18
C ARG A 110 5.05 -23.04 -11.72
N ALA A 111 6.25 -23.46 -12.10
CA ALA A 111 6.83 -24.73 -11.66
C ALA A 111 7.03 -24.80 -10.13
N ASN A 112 7.29 -23.66 -9.48
CA ASN A 112 7.46 -23.55 -8.04
C ASN A 112 6.17 -23.25 -7.26
N SER A 113 5.01 -23.31 -7.93
CA SER A 113 3.68 -23.03 -7.35
C SER A 113 3.64 -21.69 -6.60
N VAL A 114 4.21 -20.65 -7.23
CA VAL A 114 4.14 -19.27 -6.76
C VAL A 114 2.74 -18.73 -7.04
N THR A 115 2.13 -18.10 -6.05
CA THR A 115 0.77 -17.53 -6.17
C THR A 115 0.78 -16.18 -6.86
N ASP A 116 1.74 -15.32 -6.54
CA ASP A 116 1.78 -13.96 -7.08
C ASP A 116 3.19 -13.54 -7.47
N PHE A 117 3.25 -12.82 -8.58
CA PHE A 117 4.46 -12.26 -9.12
C PHE A 117 4.38 -10.73 -9.12
N ILE A 118 5.28 -10.09 -8.37
CA ILE A 118 5.34 -8.65 -8.21
C ILE A 118 6.57 -8.11 -8.93
N VAL A 119 6.34 -7.18 -9.86
CA VAL A 119 7.40 -6.44 -10.54
C VAL A 119 7.42 -5.02 -10.06
N VAL A 120 8.61 -4.53 -9.70
CA VAL A 120 8.82 -3.13 -9.33
C VAL A 120 9.65 -2.41 -10.39
N HIS A 121 9.15 -1.24 -10.80
CA HIS A 121 9.79 -0.36 -11.76
C HIS A 121 10.22 0.96 -11.10
N GLU A 122 11.33 1.52 -11.56
CA GLU A 122 11.83 2.82 -11.11
C GLU A 122 12.11 3.76 -12.28
N HIS A 123 12.15 5.06 -11.99
CA HIS A 123 12.68 6.07 -12.88
C HIS A 123 13.72 6.89 -12.13
N ARG A 124 14.97 6.90 -12.62
CA ARG A 124 16.09 7.67 -12.04
C ARG A 124 16.27 7.46 -10.53
N GLY A 125 16.17 6.21 -10.07
CA GLY A 125 16.33 5.86 -8.65
C GLY A 125 15.06 5.96 -7.80
N GLN A 126 13.96 6.52 -8.33
CA GLN A 126 12.69 6.59 -7.59
C GLN A 126 11.72 5.52 -8.09
N PRO A 127 11.18 4.65 -7.22
CA PRO A 127 10.14 3.71 -7.59
C PRO A 127 8.92 4.45 -8.16
N ASN A 128 8.43 4.02 -9.31
CA ASN A 128 7.36 4.69 -10.04
C ASN A 128 6.18 3.75 -10.34
N ALA A 129 6.41 2.45 -10.53
CA ALA A 129 5.31 1.52 -10.77
C ALA A 129 5.52 0.18 -10.06
N ILE A 130 4.41 -0.42 -9.65
CA ILE A 130 4.33 -1.77 -9.12
C ILE A 130 3.28 -2.51 -9.93
N ILE A 131 3.63 -3.70 -10.40
CA ILE A 131 2.75 -4.58 -11.18
C ILE A 131 2.58 -5.85 -10.36
N ILE A 132 1.33 -6.25 -10.15
CA ILE A 132 0.98 -7.43 -9.36
C ILE A 132 0.23 -8.36 -10.30
N SER A 133 0.78 -9.54 -10.55
CA SER A 133 0.19 -10.54 -11.43
C SER A 133 -0.06 -11.82 -10.63
N HIS A 134 -1.30 -12.27 -10.61
CA HIS A 134 -1.67 -13.51 -9.96
C HIS A 134 -1.45 -14.70 -10.92
N LEU A 135 -0.79 -15.75 -10.45
CA LEU A 135 -0.42 -16.95 -11.21
C LEU A 135 -1.32 -18.13 -10.78
N PRO A 136 -1.56 -19.13 -11.66
CA PRO A 136 -1.01 -19.30 -13.01
C PRO A 136 -1.76 -18.55 -14.12
N TYR A 137 -3.03 -18.20 -13.92
CA TYR A 137 -3.91 -17.55 -14.91
C TYR A 137 -4.78 -16.45 -14.27
N GLY A 138 -4.20 -15.65 -13.38
CA GLY A 138 -4.93 -14.62 -12.67
C GLY A 138 -4.84 -13.24 -13.31
N PRO A 139 -5.55 -12.24 -12.74
CA PRO A 139 -5.48 -10.88 -13.21
C PRO A 139 -4.11 -10.23 -12.94
N THR A 140 -3.78 -9.23 -13.75
CA THR A 140 -2.63 -8.36 -13.55
C THR A 140 -3.11 -6.93 -13.31
N ALA A 141 -2.79 -6.41 -12.13
CA ALA A 141 -3.07 -5.05 -11.73
C ALA A 141 -1.80 -4.19 -11.83
N TYR A 142 -1.93 -3.07 -12.52
CA TYR A 142 -0.85 -2.13 -12.70
C TYR A 142 -1.08 -0.85 -11.89
N PHE A 143 -0.14 -0.57 -11.00
CA PHE A 143 -0.18 0.58 -10.10
C PHE A 143 0.96 1.54 -10.39
N ASN A 144 0.64 2.83 -10.46
CA ASN A 144 1.62 3.89 -10.32
C ASN A 144 1.84 4.16 -8.83
N VAL A 145 3.09 4.38 -8.46
CA VAL A 145 3.53 4.66 -7.11
C VAL A 145 3.99 6.11 -7.04
N SER A 146 3.43 6.86 -6.10
CA SER A 146 3.83 8.24 -5.81
C SER A 146 4.13 8.43 -4.33
N ASP A 147 4.82 9.53 -4.01
CA ASP A 147 5.17 9.94 -2.64
C ASP A 147 5.85 8.85 -1.81
N VAL A 148 6.82 8.16 -2.42
CA VAL A 148 7.56 7.08 -1.77
C VAL A 148 8.53 7.66 -0.73
N VAL A 149 8.20 7.43 0.54
CA VAL A 149 9.12 7.60 1.67
C VAL A 149 9.56 6.20 2.10
N MET A 150 10.83 5.90 1.87
CA MET A 150 11.40 4.62 2.25
C MET A 150 11.57 4.55 3.76
N ARG A 151 11.59 3.33 4.29
CA ARG A 151 11.87 3.10 5.71
C ARG A 151 13.22 3.68 6.09
N HIS A 152 14.26 3.51 5.28
CA HIS A 152 15.61 4.03 5.61
C HIS A 152 15.67 5.55 5.83
N ASP A 153 14.69 6.30 5.31
CA ASP A 153 14.63 7.76 5.40
C ASP A 153 13.89 8.23 6.69
N ILE A 154 13.26 7.33 7.46
CA ILE A 154 12.51 7.65 8.68
C ILE A 154 13.44 7.55 9.93
N PRO A 155 13.43 8.51 10.88
CA PRO A 155 14.22 8.41 12.11
C PRO A 155 13.59 7.44 13.14
N ASP A 156 14.39 6.94 14.09
CA ASP A 156 13.97 6.12 15.26
C ASP A 156 13.25 4.79 14.97
N ILE A 157 13.82 4.04 14.02
CA ILE A 157 13.27 2.78 13.56
C ILE A 157 13.88 1.59 14.31
N GLY A 158 13.02 0.83 15.00
CA GLY A 158 13.39 -0.48 15.56
C GLY A 158 13.37 -1.59 14.50
N PRO A 159 13.70 -2.85 14.85
CA PRO A 159 13.56 -3.98 13.94
C PRO A 159 12.09 -4.18 13.50
N MET A 160 11.89 -4.68 12.29
CA MET A 160 10.55 -4.99 11.77
C MET A 160 10.11 -6.38 12.24
N SER A 161 8.91 -6.48 12.79
CA SER A 161 8.28 -7.77 13.08
C SER A 161 7.80 -8.42 11.78
N GLU A 162 8.14 -9.69 11.58
CA GLU A 162 7.68 -10.53 10.46
C GLU A 162 6.32 -11.21 10.74
N GLN A 163 5.65 -10.84 11.83
CA GLN A 163 4.30 -11.31 12.14
C GLN A 163 3.30 -10.97 11.03
N TYR A 164 2.34 -11.86 10.80
CA TYR A 164 1.23 -11.64 9.86
C TYR A 164 0.38 -10.46 10.27
N THR A 165 -0.09 -9.70 9.30
CA THR A 165 -0.63 -8.36 9.53
C THR A 165 -2.14 -8.31 9.42
N HIS A 166 -2.78 -7.55 10.30
CA HIS A 166 -4.17 -7.15 10.06
C HIS A 166 -4.22 -6.11 8.95
N LEU A 167 -5.17 -6.28 8.03
CA LEU A 167 -5.39 -5.37 6.91
C LEU A 167 -6.61 -4.50 7.19
N VAL A 168 -6.48 -3.20 6.93
CA VAL A 168 -7.57 -2.23 7.01
C VAL A 168 -7.73 -1.59 5.65
N PHE A 169 -8.91 -1.77 5.05
CA PHE A 169 -9.28 -1.14 3.80
C PHE A 169 -10.32 -0.05 4.07
N HIS A 170 -10.05 1.17 3.60
CA HIS A 170 -10.91 2.31 3.83
C HIS A 170 -11.37 2.92 2.50
N ASN A 171 -12.68 3.12 2.38
CA ASN A 171 -13.35 3.77 1.24
C ASN A 171 -13.10 3.08 -0.12
N MET A 172 -13.22 1.75 -0.19
CA MET A 172 -13.24 0.99 -1.45
C MET A 172 -14.58 0.25 -1.56
N LYS A 173 -15.58 0.98 -2.07
CA LYS A 173 -16.98 0.52 -2.07
C LYS A 173 -17.45 0.04 -3.44
N THR A 174 -16.91 0.62 -4.51
CA THR A 174 -17.33 0.30 -5.89
C THR A 174 -16.93 -1.15 -6.26
N PRO A 175 -17.56 -1.77 -7.27
CA PRO A 175 -17.19 -3.12 -7.71
C PRO A 175 -15.70 -3.22 -8.11
N LEU A 176 -15.18 -2.20 -8.80
CA LEU A 176 -13.75 -2.10 -9.11
C LEU A 176 -12.91 -1.98 -7.84
N GLY A 177 -13.35 -1.18 -6.86
CA GLY A 177 -12.70 -1.06 -5.56
C GLY A 177 -12.65 -2.39 -4.80
N GLN A 178 -13.72 -3.19 -4.86
CA GLN A 178 -13.77 -4.53 -4.28
C GLN A 178 -12.83 -5.50 -4.99
N ARG A 179 -12.76 -5.47 -6.33
CA ARG A 179 -11.81 -6.26 -7.12
C ARG A 179 -10.35 -5.93 -6.77
N VAL A 180 -10.00 -4.64 -6.68
CA VAL A 180 -8.66 -4.20 -6.26
C VAL A 180 -8.37 -4.59 -4.81
N MET A 181 -9.36 -4.47 -3.92
CA MET A 181 -9.26 -4.90 -2.54
C MET A 181 -8.98 -6.41 -2.44
N ASN A 182 -9.65 -7.23 -3.26
CA ASN A 182 -9.41 -8.68 -3.32
C ASN A 182 -7.97 -8.98 -3.75
N ILE A 183 -7.50 -8.38 -4.84
CA ILE A 183 -6.11 -8.55 -5.33
C ILE A 183 -5.10 -8.19 -4.23
N LEU A 184 -5.28 -7.07 -3.53
CA LEU A 184 -4.37 -6.64 -2.47
C LEU A 184 -4.50 -7.46 -1.18
N LYS A 185 -5.70 -7.95 -0.86
CA LYS A 185 -5.96 -8.77 0.34
C LYS A 185 -5.25 -10.12 0.24
N TYR A 186 -5.32 -10.77 -0.92
CA TYR A 186 -4.82 -12.14 -1.09
C TYR A 186 -3.29 -12.25 -1.18
N LEU A 187 -2.58 -11.12 -1.21
CA LEU A 187 -1.12 -11.07 -1.03
C LEU A 187 -0.69 -11.32 0.43
N PHE A 188 -1.64 -11.39 1.37
CA PHE A 188 -1.34 -11.57 2.78
C PHE A 188 -1.99 -12.87 3.31
N PRO A 189 -1.25 -13.66 4.12
CA PRO A 189 -1.81 -14.78 4.85
C PRO A 189 -2.74 -14.30 5.95
N VAL A 190 -3.58 -15.21 6.42
CA VAL A 190 -4.55 -14.94 7.48
C VAL A 190 -3.81 -14.56 8.77
N PRO A 191 -4.05 -13.35 9.34
CA PRO A 191 -3.39 -12.94 10.56
C PRO A 191 -3.97 -13.66 11.78
N LYS A 192 -3.12 -13.89 12.77
CA LYS A 192 -3.56 -14.32 14.11
C LYS A 192 -4.17 -13.16 14.88
N GLU A 193 -5.09 -13.45 15.80
CA GLU A 193 -5.78 -12.45 16.62
C GLU A 193 -4.85 -11.63 17.54
N ASP A 194 -3.68 -12.18 17.88
CA ASP A 194 -2.69 -11.55 18.74
C ASP A 194 -1.71 -10.63 17.99
N SER A 195 -1.86 -10.51 16.67
CA SER A 195 -0.94 -9.71 15.88
C SER A 195 -1.08 -8.22 16.18
N LYS A 196 0.06 -7.58 16.41
CA LYS A 196 0.17 -6.14 16.71
C LYS A 196 0.41 -5.29 15.48
N ARG A 197 0.54 -5.91 14.30
CA ARG A 197 0.93 -5.25 13.06
C ARG A 197 -0.31 -4.97 12.21
N VAL A 198 -0.47 -3.73 11.77
CA VAL A 198 -1.62 -3.26 10.99
C VAL A 198 -1.13 -2.53 9.75
N ILE A 199 -1.61 -2.96 8.59
CA ILE A 199 -1.43 -2.30 7.30
C ILE A 199 -2.75 -1.63 6.93
N THR A 200 -2.68 -0.37 6.52
CA THR A 200 -3.83 0.42 6.13
C THR A 200 -3.71 0.82 4.67
N PHE A 201 -4.75 0.50 3.90
CA PHE A 201 -4.99 0.97 2.54
C PHE A 201 -6.18 1.91 2.58
N ALA A 202 -5.89 3.22 2.55
CA ALA A 202 -6.92 4.25 2.60
C ALA A 202 -7.05 4.95 1.26
N ASN A 203 -8.24 4.85 0.64
CA ASN A 203 -8.49 5.45 -0.67
C ASN A 203 -9.03 6.89 -0.54
N HIS A 204 -8.36 7.84 -1.22
CA HIS A 204 -8.80 9.22 -1.48
C HIS A 204 -8.71 9.52 -2.97
N ASP A 205 -9.79 9.96 -3.63
CA ASP A 205 -9.72 10.42 -5.02
C ASP A 205 -8.94 9.45 -5.96
N ASP A 206 -9.16 8.14 -5.78
CA ASP A 206 -8.49 7.02 -6.49
C ASP A 206 -6.97 6.85 -6.20
N PHE A 207 -6.46 7.56 -5.19
CA PHE A 207 -5.15 7.33 -4.60
C PHE A 207 -5.30 6.47 -3.33
N ILE A 208 -4.77 5.26 -3.39
CA ILE A 208 -4.71 4.33 -2.26
C ILE A 208 -3.44 4.65 -1.47
N SER A 209 -3.61 5.34 -0.34
CA SER A 209 -2.52 5.59 0.60
C SER A 209 -2.19 4.32 1.38
N TYR A 210 -0.96 3.85 1.21
CA TYR A 210 -0.40 2.76 2.00
C TYR A 210 0.27 3.30 3.25
N ARG A 211 -0.10 2.76 4.41
CA ARG A 211 0.57 3.02 5.68
C ARG A 211 0.75 1.74 6.46
N HIS A 212 1.84 1.66 7.21
CA HIS A 212 2.18 0.47 7.98
C HIS A 212 2.55 0.83 9.41
N HIS A 213 1.70 0.41 10.34
CA HIS A 213 1.77 0.73 11.75
C HIS A 213 1.87 -0.54 12.60
N THR A 214 2.51 -0.41 13.75
CA THR A 214 2.37 -1.34 14.87
C THR A 214 1.56 -0.65 15.95
N TYR A 215 0.58 -1.34 16.51
CA TYR A 215 -0.20 -0.80 17.61
C TYR A 215 0.24 -1.38 18.95
N LYS A 216 0.20 -0.55 19.99
CA LYS A 216 0.32 -0.97 21.37
C LYS A 216 -0.95 -0.56 22.11
N LYS A 217 -1.55 -1.52 22.82
CA LYS A 217 -2.65 -1.22 23.74
C LYS A 217 -2.04 -0.49 24.93
N GLY A 218 -2.50 0.72 25.23
CA GLY A 218 -2.06 1.48 26.40
C GLY A 218 -2.41 0.75 27.71
N GLU A 219 -1.70 1.08 28.78
CA GLU A 219 -2.03 0.58 30.12
C GLU A 219 -3.46 0.97 30.49
N ALA A 220 -4.21 0.02 31.08
CA ALA A 220 -5.63 0.16 31.47
C ALA A 220 -6.68 0.31 30.35
N GLY A 221 -6.38 -0.05 29.09
CA GLY A 221 -7.38 -0.20 28.03
C GLY A 221 -7.99 1.10 27.49
N LYS A 222 -7.45 2.26 27.89
CA LYS A 222 -7.84 3.59 27.39
C LYS A 222 -6.82 4.09 26.37
N GLY A 223 -6.96 3.63 25.13
CA GLY A 223 -6.22 4.16 23.98
C GLY A 223 -5.33 3.16 23.28
N ILE A 224 -5.20 3.35 21.97
CA ILE A 224 -4.32 2.58 21.09
C ILE A 224 -3.25 3.54 20.58
N GLU A 225 -1.99 3.26 20.91
CA GLU A 225 -0.86 4.01 20.40
C GLU A 225 -0.34 3.34 19.12
N LEU A 226 -0.31 4.10 18.03
CA LEU A 226 0.20 3.64 16.74
C LEU A 226 1.62 4.17 16.54
N LYS A 227 2.57 3.26 16.32
CA LYS A 227 3.92 3.60 15.87
C LYS A 227 4.07 3.21 14.41
N GLU A 228 4.54 4.13 13.59
CA GLU A 228 4.85 3.83 12.20
C GLU A 228 6.15 3.04 12.07
N VAL A 229 6.13 2.06 11.16
CA VAL A 229 7.23 1.11 10.99
C VAL A 229 7.63 0.96 9.53
N GLY A 230 6.68 0.91 8.59
CA GLY A 230 6.98 0.66 7.17
C GLY A 230 7.19 1.91 6.31
N PRO A 231 7.45 1.70 5.00
CA PRO A 231 7.47 2.79 4.04
C PRO A 231 6.08 3.41 3.87
N ARG A 232 6.07 4.66 3.40
CA ARG A 232 4.87 5.36 2.95
C ARG A 232 4.90 5.45 1.44
N PHE A 233 3.78 5.19 0.80
CA PHE A 233 3.59 5.49 -0.60
C PHE A 233 2.10 5.57 -0.91
N GLN A 234 1.78 6.11 -2.07
CA GLN A 234 0.44 6.08 -2.63
C GLN A 234 0.46 5.21 -3.87
N LEU A 235 -0.58 4.40 -4.03
CA LEU A 235 -0.82 3.59 -5.21
C LEU A 235 -1.98 4.19 -5.98
N ARG A 236 -1.84 4.24 -7.30
CA ARG A 236 -2.93 4.60 -8.20
C ARG A 236 -3.03 3.54 -9.28
N LEU A 237 -4.17 2.84 -9.31
CA LEU A 237 -4.45 1.87 -10.36
C LEU A 237 -4.55 2.61 -11.71
N TYR A 238 -3.86 2.12 -12.73
CA TYR A 238 -3.98 2.66 -14.08
C TYR A 238 -4.43 1.63 -15.12
N ASP A 239 -4.24 0.34 -14.88
CA ASP A 239 -4.66 -0.72 -15.78
C ASP A 239 -4.92 -2.02 -15.00
N LEU A 240 -5.93 -2.77 -15.42
CA LEU A 240 -6.33 -4.06 -14.87
C LEU A 240 -6.68 -5.00 -16.01
N LYS A 241 -5.93 -6.09 -16.13
CA LYS A 241 -6.06 -7.07 -17.23
C LYS A 241 -6.39 -8.46 -16.68
N LEU A 242 -7.21 -9.22 -17.41
CA LEU A 242 -7.62 -10.59 -17.08
C LEU A 242 -6.61 -11.64 -17.56
N GLY A 243 -5.33 -11.40 -17.35
CA GLY A 243 -4.27 -12.33 -17.74
C GLY A 243 -2.95 -11.99 -17.09
N THR A 244 -2.01 -12.92 -17.19
CA THR A 244 -0.68 -12.79 -16.60
C THR A 244 0.21 -11.82 -17.39
N ILE A 245 1.30 -11.36 -16.78
CA ILE A 245 2.16 -10.32 -17.36
C ILE A 245 2.81 -10.71 -18.70
N ASP A 246 3.00 -12.01 -18.99
CA ASP A 246 3.45 -12.53 -20.30
C ASP A 246 2.40 -12.43 -21.40
N GLN A 247 1.13 -12.51 -21.02
CA GLN A 247 -0.02 -12.45 -21.93
C GLN A 247 -0.64 -11.06 -21.99
N ALA A 248 0.01 -10.05 -21.40
CA ALA A 248 -0.55 -8.71 -21.23
C ALA A 248 -1.03 -8.05 -22.55
N ASP A 249 -0.42 -8.37 -23.69
CA ASP A 249 -0.82 -7.82 -25.00
C ASP A 249 -2.06 -8.51 -25.60
N ALA A 250 -2.30 -9.77 -25.25
CA ALA A 250 -3.42 -10.58 -25.75
C ALA A 250 -4.58 -10.65 -24.75
N ALA A 251 -4.33 -10.34 -23.48
CA ALA A 251 -5.33 -10.40 -22.41
C ALA A 251 -6.34 -9.26 -22.51
N ASP A 252 -7.59 -9.60 -22.22
CA ASP A 252 -8.66 -8.61 -22.17
C ASP A 252 -8.45 -7.63 -21.02
N THR A 253 -8.73 -6.36 -21.31
CA THR A 253 -8.64 -5.28 -20.33
C THR A 253 -9.96 -5.16 -19.58
N GLU A 254 -9.95 -5.50 -18.28
CA GLU A 254 -11.11 -5.35 -17.41
C GLU A 254 -11.39 -3.86 -17.15
N TRP A 255 -10.33 -3.10 -16.84
CA TRP A 255 -10.44 -1.67 -16.60
C TRP A 255 -9.12 -0.95 -16.92
N ALA A 256 -9.20 0.23 -17.53
CA ALA A 256 -8.03 1.08 -17.77
C ALA A 256 -8.36 2.54 -17.48
N TYR A 257 -7.40 3.24 -16.86
CA TYR A 257 -7.48 4.67 -16.64
C TYR A 257 -7.27 5.43 -17.97
N ARG A 258 -8.28 6.19 -18.39
CA ARG A 258 -8.26 6.98 -19.63
C ARG A 258 -8.17 8.49 -19.32
N PRO A 259 -6.95 9.06 -19.20
CA PRO A 259 -6.77 10.45 -18.77
C PRO A 259 -7.30 11.50 -19.74
N TYR A 260 -7.35 11.18 -21.04
CA TYR A 260 -7.71 12.11 -22.10
C TYR A 260 -9.23 12.28 -22.31
N MET A 261 -10.06 11.57 -21.55
CA MET A 261 -11.51 11.79 -21.58
C MET A 261 -11.91 12.94 -20.64
N ASN A 262 -12.74 13.85 -21.11
CA ASN A 262 -13.14 15.06 -20.37
C ASN A 262 -13.82 14.77 -19.02
N THR A 263 -14.53 13.64 -18.92
CA THR A 263 -15.24 13.22 -17.70
C THR A 263 -14.34 12.53 -16.69
N THR A 264 -13.17 12.02 -17.08
CA THR A 264 -12.30 11.23 -16.20
C THR A 264 -11.84 12.01 -14.98
N LYS A 265 -11.51 13.29 -15.13
CA LYS A 265 -11.06 14.14 -14.02
C LYS A 265 -12.14 14.40 -12.95
N LYS A 266 -13.41 14.17 -13.29
CA LYS A 266 -14.55 14.40 -12.38
C LYS A 266 -15.05 13.10 -11.74
N ARG A 267 -14.65 11.95 -12.30
CA ARG A 267 -15.09 10.63 -11.85
C ARG A 267 -14.11 10.09 -10.83
N ARG A 268 -14.67 9.44 -9.81
CA ARG A 268 -13.96 8.57 -8.89
C ARG A 268 -14.31 7.13 -9.27
N PHE A 269 -13.32 6.26 -9.31
CA PHE A 269 -13.48 4.88 -9.78
C PHE A 269 -13.51 3.86 -8.64
N LEU A 270 -12.78 4.12 -7.55
CA LEU A 270 -12.67 3.21 -6.39
C LEU A 270 -13.70 3.53 -5.29
N SER A 271 -14.23 4.75 -5.26
CA SER A 271 -15.20 5.20 -4.25
C SER A 271 -16.22 6.19 -4.80
N ASP A 272 -17.47 6.07 -4.39
CA ASP A 272 -18.51 7.06 -4.69
C ASP A 272 -18.43 8.29 -3.75
N ASP A 273 -18.00 8.07 -2.50
CA ASP A 273 -17.94 9.09 -1.46
C ASP A 273 -16.53 9.65 -1.26
N ASP A 274 -16.46 10.85 -0.68
CA ASP A 274 -15.20 11.43 -0.22
C ASP A 274 -14.77 10.79 1.11
N GLY A 275 -13.60 10.15 1.14
CA GLY A 275 -13.16 9.37 2.31
C GLY A 275 -12.88 10.20 3.58
N TRP A 276 -12.90 11.54 3.51
CA TRP A 276 -12.58 12.44 4.63
C TRP A 276 -13.82 13.10 5.22
N LYS A 277 -14.98 12.91 4.58
CA LYS A 277 -16.28 13.32 5.12
C LYS A 277 -16.91 12.10 5.77
N ALA A 278 -16.64 11.93 7.06
CA ALA A 278 -17.38 11.03 7.94
C ALA A 278 -18.71 11.66 8.36
#